data_AF-A0A1V4T223-F1
#
_entry.id   AF-A0A1V4T223-F1
#
_cell.length_a   1.000
_cell.length_b   1.000
_cell.length_c   1.000
_cell.angle_alpha   90.00
_cell.angle_beta   90.00
_cell.angle_gamma   90.00
#
_symmetry.space_group_name_H-M   'P 1'
#
loop_
_entity.id
_entity.type
_entity.pdbx_description
1 polymer ?
#
loop_
_entity_poly.entity_id
_entity_poly.type
_entity_poly.pdbx_seq_one_letter_code
_entity_poly.pdbx_strand_id
1 'polypeptide(L)' 'MIEVFWDNVDWHVKNKNIELRQSYETARKKRAGINLRTVGDIARNLDIDDYAILFEVNEYDN' A
#
# COMPACT_ATOMS: atom_id res chain seq x y z
N MET A 1 7.96 0.55 -9.45
CA MET A 1 8.06 0.29 -7.99
C MET A 1 7.02 1.09 -7.21
N ILE A 2 6.90 2.42 -7.41
CA ILE A 2 5.83 3.22 -6.77
C ILE A 2 4.42 2.75 -7.18
N GLU A 3 4.22 2.44 -8.47
CA GLU A 3 2.94 1.92 -8.99
C GLU A 3 2.54 0.60 -8.30
N VAL A 4 3.43 -0.41 -8.33
CA VAL A 4 3.24 -1.71 -7.67
C VAL A 4 2.89 -1.55 -6.19
N PHE A 5 3.61 -0.66 -5.49
CA PHE A 5 3.31 -0.38 -4.08
C PHE A 5 1.87 0.13 -3.90
N TRP A 6 1.43 1.11 -4.69
CA TRP A 6 0.09 1.66 -4.55
C TRP A 6 -1.00 0.69 -4.99
N ASP A 7 -0.75 -0.17 -5.98
CA ASP A 7 -1.69 -1.22 -6.38
C ASP A 7 -1.89 -2.26 -5.26
N ASN A 8 -0.80 -2.64 -4.58
CA ASN A 8 -0.88 -3.52 -3.43
C ASN A 8 -1.63 -2.86 -2.27
N VAL A 9 -1.36 -1.58 -1.99
CA VAL A 9 -2.12 -0.81 -0.99
C VAL A 9 -3.61 -0.78 -1.34
N ASP A 10 -3.97 -0.53 -2.60
CA ASP A 10 -5.36 -0.49 -3.06
C ASP A 10 -6.07 -1.84 -2.84
N TRP A 11 -5.39 -2.94 -3.16
CA TRP A 11 -5.90 -4.29 -2.96
C TRP A 11 -6.15 -4.58 -1.48
N HIS A 12 -5.19 -4.29 -0.60
CA HIS A 12 -5.31 -4.56 0.84
C HIS A 12 -6.38 -3.68 1.50
N VAL A 13 -6.43 -2.39 1.18
CA VAL A 13 -7.48 -1.47 1.66
C VAL A 13 -8.87 -2.00 1.33
N LYS A 14 -9.07 -2.44 0.07
CA LYS A 14 -10.35 -2.97 -0.39
C LYS A 14 -10.71 -4.30 0.27
N ASN A 15 -9.78 -5.26 0.33
CA ASN A 15 -10.07 -6.61 0.83
C ASN A 15 -10.17 -6.68 2.35
N LYS A 16 -9.39 -5.87 3.07
CA LYS A 16 -9.41 -5.81 4.53
C LYS A 16 -10.46 -4.82 5.07
N ASN A 17 -11.08 -4.02 4.19
CA ASN A 17 -12.03 -2.96 4.56
C ASN A 17 -11.44 -2.01 5.63
N ILE A 18 -10.18 -1.60 5.42
CA ILE A 18 -9.41 -0.73 6.32
C ILE A 18 -9.36 0.67 5.71
N GLU A 19 -9.58 1.70 6.54
CA GLU A 19 -9.33 3.08 6.13
C GLU A 19 -7.92 3.52 6.48
N LEU A 20 -7.22 4.13 5.52
CA LEU A 20 -5.93 4.75 5.79
C LEU A 20 -6.12 6.14 6.42
N ARG A 21 -5.09 6.61 7.14
CA ARG A 21 -5.02 8.02 7.55
C ARG A 21 -5.13 8.94 6.33
N GLN A 22 -5.78 10.09 6.47
CA GLN A 22 -6.08 11.00 5.37
C GLN A 22 -4.84 11.46 4.57
N SER A 23 -3.69 11.59 5.23
CA SER A 23 -2.42 11.92 4.56
C SER A 23 -1.97 10.79 3.61
N TYR A 24 -2.13 9.54 4.02
CA TYR A 24 -1.82 8.36 3.20
C TYR A 24 -2.84 8.17 2.08
N GLU A 25 -4.13 8.41 2.33
CA GLU A 25 -5.16 8.45 1.28
C GLU A 25 -4.82 9.50 0.20
N THR A 26 -4.36 10.67 0.62
CA THR A 26 -3.96 11.73 -0.32
C THR A 26 -2.74 11.32 -1.14
N ALA A 27 -1.75 10.67 -0.51
CA ALA A 27 -0.57 10.15 -1.19
C ALA A 27 -0.93 9.02 -2.17
N ARG A 28 -1.82 8.10 -1.77
CA ARG A 28 -2.36 7.00 -2.58
C ARG A 28 -3.06 7.51 -3.83
N LYS A 29 -4.01 8.44 -3.68
CA LYS A 29 -4.75 9.04 -4.79
C LYS A 29 -3.87 9.77 -5.80
N LYS A 30 -2.74 10.31 -5.35
CA LYS A 30 -1.75 11.00 -6.20
C LYS A 30 -0.66 10.06 -6.73
N ARG A 31 -0.68 8.79 -6.33
CA ARG A 31 0.38 7.81 -6.54
C ARG A 31 1.75 8.41 -6.23
N ALA A 32 1.84 9.14 -5.11
CA ALA A 32 3.00 9.94 -4.75
C ALA A 32 4.22 9.06 -4.44
N GLY A 33 5.41 9.57 -4.74
CA GLY A 33 6.66 9.00 -4.21
C GLY A 33 6.72 9.18 -2.71
N ILE A 34 7.01 8.10 -1.98
CA ILE A 34 7.11 8.08 -0.53
C ILE A 34 8.43 7.46 -0.07
N ASN A 35 8.87 7.80 1.14
CA ASN A 35 10.06 7.19 1.72
C ASN A 35 9.74 5.83 2.38
N LEU A 36 10.78 5.05 2.65
CA LEU A 36 10.67 3.72 3.24
C LEU A 36 10.01 3.72 4.64
N ARG A 37 10.17 4.80 5.41
CA ARG A 37 9.47 4.93 6.70
C ARG A 37 7.95 4.97 6.50
N THR A 38 7.48 5.74 5.52
CA THR A 38 6.05 5.81 5.18
C THR A 38 5.54 4.47 4.62
N VAL A 39 6.35 3.74 3.86
CA VAL A 39 6.01 2.37 3.42
C VAL A 39 5.76 1.46 4.63
N GLY A 40 6.67 1.43 5.61
CA GLY A 40 6.50 0.62 6.82
C GLY A 40 5.33 1.07 7.71
N ASP A 41 5.04 2.38 7.76
CA ASP A 41 3.85 2.87 8.48
C ASP A 41 2.55 2.38 7.83
N ILE A 42 2.48 2.37 6.49
CA ILE A 42 1.31 1.89 5.75
C ILE A 42 1.20 0.36 5.87
N ALA A 43 2.30 -0.38 5.70
CA ALA A 43 2.33 -1.83 5.82
C ALA A 43 1.82 -2.30 7.20
N ARG A 44 2.26 -1.66 8.28
CA ARG A 44 1.77 -1.95 9.64
C ARG A 44 0.28 -1.66 9.83
N ASN A 45 -0.24 -0.56 9.27
CA ASN A 45 -1.70 -0.30 9.32
C ASN A 45 -2.49 -1.37 8.57
N LEU A 46 -1.89 -1.97 7.55
CA LEU A 46 -2.49 -3.03 6.75
C LEU A 46 -2.21 -4.43 7.30
N ASP A 47 -1.52 -4.58 8.44
CA ASP A 47 -1.09 -5.88 8.98
C ASP A 47 -0.35 -6.73 7.93
N ILE A 48 0.69 -6.14 7.34
CA ILE A 48 1.60 -6.75 6.37
C ILE A 48 3.01 -6.62 6.93
N ASP A 49 3.84 -7.63 6.71
CA ASP A 49 5.27 -7.54 7.04
C ASP A 49 5.91 -6.33 6.35
N ASP A 50 6.77 -5.65 7.11
CA ASP A 50 7.38 -4.41 6.69
C ASP A 50 8.11 -4.62 5.35
N TYR A 51 7.79 -3.79 4.35
CA TYR A 51 8.34 -3.84 2.99
C TYR A 51 7.88 -5.00 2.09
N ALA A 52 7.20 -6.04 2.59
CA ALA A 52 6.66 -7.10 1.73
C ALA A 52 5.67 -6.55 0.68
N ILE A 53 4.93 -5.51 1.06
CA ILE A 53 4.02 -4.75 0.19
C ILE A 53 4.70 -4.14 -1.06
N LEU A 54 6.03 -3.98 -1.07
CA LEU A 54 6.76 -3.48 -2.24
C LEU A 54 6.99 -4.53 -3.33
N PHE A 55 6.87 -5.82 -2.98
CA PHE A 55 7.26 -6.94 -3.84
C PHE A 55 6.14 -7.96 -4.03
N GLU A 56 4.99 -7.78 -3.37
CA GLU A 56 3.83 -8.65 -3.54
C GLU A 56 3.33 -8.58 -4.99
N VAL A 57 3.19 -9.76 -5.60
CA VAL A 57 2.64 -9.93 -6.94
C VAL A 57 1.27 -10.57 -6.75
N ASN A 58 0.21 -9.87 -7.14
CA ASN A 58 -1.13 -10.42 -7.11
C ASN A 58 -1.25 -11.48 -8.22
N GLU A 59 -1.17 -12.77 -7.89
CA GLU A 59 -1.25 -13.88 -8.86
C GLU A 59 -2.64 -14.07 -9.52
N TYR A 60 -3.54 -13.07 -9.46
CA TYR A 60 -4.94 -13.21 -9.87
C TYR A 60 -5.39 -12.29 -11.01
N ASP A 61 -4.47 -11.59 -11.68
CA ASP A 61 -4.81 -10.94 -12.97
C ASP A 61 -4.57 -11.94 -14.12
N ASN A 62 -5.64 -12.66 -14.48
CA ASN A 62 -5.81 -13.44 -15.70
C ASN A 62 -6.77 -12.68 -16.64
#